data_AF-A0A6G3X586-F1
#
_entry.id   AF-A0A6G3X586-F1
#
_cell.length_a   1.000
_cell.length_b   1.000
_cell.length_c   1.000
_cell.angle_alpha   90.00
_cell.angle_beta   90.00
_cell.angle_gamma   90.00
#
_symmetry.space_group_name_H-M   'P 1'
#
loop_
_entity.id
_entity.type
_entity.pdbx_description
1 polymer ?
#
loop_
_entity_poly.entity_id
_entity_poly.type
_entity_poly.pdbx_seq_one_letter_code
_entity_poly.pdbx_strand_id
1 'polypeptide(L)'
;MANDGFDFSPGAQIPIQGSGGQTVATNALASAAYRDSPVETILDANSEWHKSVVKTGSSKLFKSDYFKPNLGEAFARAVQERMLGGARKALIQSFGMDPQTVVEHCLSANNLRKARDTRLTLVTVVFGVLFLPGMLAWVIAFRVRDALNKSKDTAFRAVGTVLLAAFGIGALVLMVKLPLDGLLALYVRGALVAPVIGWLIAKRIAETSAKDLRARWEGLLSGTGVIAKIPEAVPKNPNETAREALRQGLEKLSAEQQSNSVFYAGPKGVLGMGTRWGSWQLAEELLPKDPTKEIHQFRSWDLIRIIHDQLKMLERGPLNTGGFPKPDVKHWIVSPIGEGADSVTRPDGEDVATFQVKPHEIQRICNHQQFGSGDRH
;
A
#
# COMPACT_ATOMS: atom_id res chain seq x y z
N MET A 1 39.60 -40.57 5.18
CA MET A 1 38.42 -40.37 6.05
C MET A 1 37.94 -38.95 5.79
N ALA A 2 36.75 -38.81 5.23
CA ALA A 2 36.14 -37.56 4.82
C ALA A 2 35.06 -37.15 5.83
N ASN A 3 34.69 -35.86 5.81
CA ASN A 3 33.73 -35.12 6.66
C ASN A 3 34.26 -34.58 8.00
N ASP A 4 34.92 -33.42 7.94
CA ASP A 4 34.59 -32.32 8.86
C ASP A 4 33.69 -31.36 8.06
N GLY A 5 32.38 -31.61 8.15
CA GLY A 5 31.35 -30.91 7.42
C GLY A 5 31.19 -29.49 7.94
N PHE A 6 31.27 -28.52 7.03
CA PHE A 6 30.63 -27.23 7.21
C PHE A 6 29.17 -27.47 7.60
N ASP A 7 28.80 -27.00 8.78
CA ASP A 7 27.44 -27.08 9.29
C ASP A 7 26.53 -26.19 8.44
N PHE A 8 25.76 -26.82 7.54
CA PHE A 8 24.68 -26.22 6.76
C PHE A 8 23.31 -26.45 7.43
N SER A 9 23.26 -26.54 8.76
CA SER A 9 21.97 -26.47 9.45
C SER A 9 21.25 -25.17 9.04
N PRO A 10 19.91 -25.19 8.85
CA PRO A 10 19.18 -24.06 8.29
C PRO A 10 19.15 -22.90 9.31
N GLY A 11 20.24 -22.15 9.40
CA GLY A 11 20.25 -20.82 10.01
C GLY A 11 19.30 -19.95 9.21
N ALA A 12 18.19 -19.57 9.82
CA ALA A 12 17.18 -18.63 9.34
C ALA A 12 17.26 -18.34 7.83
N GLN A 13 16.82 -19.31 7.01
CA GLN A 13 16.64 -19.05 5.58
C GLN A 13 15.68 -17.88 5.45
N ILE A 14 16.20 -16.72 5.05
CA ILE A 14 15.39 -15.61 4.57
C ILE A 14 14.70 -16.18 3.33
N PRO A 15 13.37 -16.31 3.29
CA PRO A 15 12.69 -16.87 2.14
C PRO A 15 13.01 -16.02 0.92
N ILE A 16 13.81 -16.56 -0.02
CA ILE A 16 13.96 -15.99 -1.36
C ILE A 16 12.73 -16.43 -2.15
N GLN A 17 11.57 -15.90 -1.78
CA GLN A 17 10.40 -15.89 -2.65
C GLN A 17 10.42 -14.59 -3.44
N GLY A 18 10.80 -14.66 -4.71
CA GLY A 18 10.79 -13.52 -5.62
C GLY A 18 12.00 -13.50 -6.55
N SER A 19 12.02 -14.38 -7.55
CA SER A 19 12.92 -14.24 -8.71
C SER A 19 12.57 -13.02 -9.59
N GLY A 20 11.51 -12.28 -9.24
CA GLY A 20 11.08 -11.07 -9.94
C GLY A 20 11.21 -9.83 -9.06
N GLY A 21 12.44 -9.39 -8.77
CA GLY A 21 12.81 -8.01 -8.34
C GLY A 21 12.12 -7.38 -7.12
N GLN A 22 11.04 -7.95 -6.59
CA GLN A 22 10.20 -7.41 -5.53
C GLN A 22 10.34 -8.28 -4.28
N THR A 23 10.54 -7.64 -3.15
CA THR A 23 10.78 -8.34 -1.88
C THR A 23 9.48 -8.92 -1.33
N VAL A 24 9.57 -10.02 -0.57
CA VAL A 24 8.41 -10.64 0.13
C VAL A 24 7.64 -9.61 0.96
N ALA A 25 8.37 -8.70 1.62
CA ALA A 25 7.77 -7.61 2.39
C ALA A 25 6.94 -6.65 1.51
N THR A 26 7.43 -6.32 0.31
CA THR A 26 6.70 -5.48 -0.66
C THR A 26 5.41 -6.15 -1.08
N ASN A 27 5.46 -7.43 -1.47
CA ASN A 27 4.29 -8.18 -1.92
C ASN A 27 3.26 -8.36 -0.79
N ALA A 28 3.72 -8.68 0.42
CA ALA A 28 2.86 -8.82 1.59
C ALA A 28 2.14 -7.50 1.92
N LEU A 29 2.84 -6.36 1.84
CA LEU A 29 2.24 -5.04 2.11
C LEU A 29 1.28 -4.62 0.99
N ALA A 30 1.67 -4.82 -0.28
CA ALA A 30 0.82 -4.57 -1.44
C ALA A 30 -0.46 -5.43 -1.41
N SER A 31 -0.38 -6.65 -0.88
CA SER A 31 -1.52 -7.57 -0.73
C SER A 31 -2.65 -6.98 0.13
N ALA A 32 -2.31 -6.11 1.09
CA ALA A 32 -3.29 -5.48 1.97
C ALA A 32 -4.31 -4.64 1.20
N ALA A 33 -3.93 -4.08 0.05
CA ALA A 33 -4.82 -3.30 -0.82
C ALA A 33 -6.01 -4.11 -1.37
N TYR A 34 -5.91 -5.45 -1.39
CA TYR A 34 -6.93 -6.35 -1.95
C TYR A 34 -7.75 -7.08 -0.88
N ARG A 35 -7.45 -6.90 0.41
CA ARG A 35 -8.14 -7.59 1.52
C ARG A 35 -9.53 -7.02 1.78
N ASP A 36 -10.44 -7.91 2.13
CA ASP A 36 -11.85 -7.59 2.46
C ASP A 36 -12.15 -7.73 3.98
N SER A 37 -11.10 -7.70 4.80
CA SER A 37 -11.21 -7.80 6.26
C SER A 37 -11.79 -6.52 6.88
N PRO A 38 -12.29 -6.58 8.13
CA PRO A 38 -12.67 -5.39 8.87
C PRO A 38 -11.49 -4.41 9.02
N VAL A 39 -11.76 -3.10 8.97
CA VAL A 39 -10.72 -2.06 9.03
C VAL A 39 -9.92 -2.12 10.33
N GLU A 40 -10.56 -2.56 11.41
CA GLU A 40 -9.97 -2.68 12.74
C GLU A 40 -8.75 -3.61 12.77
N THR A 41 -8.67 -4.58 11.85
CA THR A 41 -7.50 -5.47 11.71
C THR A 41 -6.21 -4.73 11.38
N ILE A 42 -6.27 -3.46 10.94
CA ILE A 42 -5.08 -2.63 10.76
C ILE A 42 -4.38 -2.31 12.09
N LEU A 43 -5.11 -2.35 13.21
CA LEU A 43 -4.58 -2.07 14.54
C LEU A 43 -3.65 -3.19 15.03
N ASP A 44 -3.78 -4.40 14.49
CA ASP A 44 -2.91 -5.54 14.80
C ASP A 44 -1.46 -5.30 14.34
N ALA A 45 -1.26 -4.39 13.38
CA ALA A 45 0.07 -4.00 12.90
C ALA A 45 0.74 -2.90 13.73
N ASN A 46 0.13 -2.46 14.84
CA ASN A 46 0.71 -1.44 15.71
C ASN A 46 1.95 -1.98 16.44
N SER A 47 2.99 -1.15 16.54
CA SER A 47 4.15 -1.40 17.38
C SER A 47 4.20 -0.40 18.53
N GLU A 48 5.09 -0.63 19.51
CA GLU A 48 5.33 0.32 20.61
C GLU A 48 5.66 1.73 20.08
N TRP A 49 6.38 1.79 18.96
CA TRP A 49 6.89 3.01 18.36
C TRP A 49 5.95 3.65 17.31
N HIS A 50 5.05 2.87 16.71
CA HIS A 50 4.14 3.33 15.65
C HIS A 50 2.71 2.85 15.90
N LYS A 51 1.83 3.81 16.25
CA LYS A 51 0.41 3.57 16.52
C LYS A 51 -0.46 4.12 15.41
N SER A 52 -1.37 3.30 14.92
CA SER A 52 -2.41 3.66 13.96
C SER A 52 -3.70 3.99 14.68
N VAL A 53 -4.46 4.93 14.13
CA VAL A 53 -5.78 5.32 14.65
C VAL A 53 -6.82 5.09 13.56
N VAL A 54 -7.83 4.28 13.86
CA VAL A 54 -9.02 4.11 12.99
C VAL A 54 -10.07 5.12 13.45
N LYS A 55 -10.36 6.11 12.60
CA LYS A 55 -11.42 7.09 12.85
C LYS A 55 -12.75 6.51 12.37
N THR A 56 -13.77 6.51 13.24
CA THR A 56 -15.13 6.13 12.86
C THR A 56 -15.73 7.20 11.93
N GLY A 57 -16.41 6.76 10.86
CA GLY A 57 -16.95 7.65 9.84
C GLY A 57 -17.87 8.75 10.39
N SER A 58 -17.81 9.93 9.79
CA SER A 58 -18.39 11.18 10.32
C SER A 58 -19.91 11.29 10.20
N SER A 59 -20.56 10.56 9.30
CA SER A 59 -22.00 10.73 9.08
C SER A 59 -22.82 9.86 10.04
N LYS A 60 -23.57 10.48 10.96
CA LYS A 60 -24.58 9.80 11.78
C LYS A 60 -25.75 9.23 10.95
N LEU A 61 -26.00 9.79 9.76
CA LEU A 61 -27.12 9.45 8.87
C LEU A 61 -26.89 8.15 8.06
N PHE A 62 -25.64 7.86 7.67
CA PHE A 62 -25.25 6.66 6.92
C PHE A 62 -24.44 5.66 7.76
N LYS A 63 -24.62 5.68 9.09
CA LYS A 63 -24.06 4.70 10.07
C LYS A 63 -24.56 3.25 9.88
N SER A 64 -25.05 2.91 8.69
CA SER A 64 -25.41 1.53 8.41
C SER A 64 -24.16 0.70 8.18
N ASP A 65 -24.14 -0.53 8.68
CA ASP A 65 -23.07 -1.50 8.42
C ASP A 65 -22.78 -1.70 6.92
N TYR A 66 -23.71 -1.32 6.04
CA TYR A 66 -23.59 -1.42 4.59
C TYR A 66 -22.57 -0.46 3.95
N PHE A 67 -22.17 0.62 4.63
CA PHE A 67 -21.25 1.63 4.07
C PHE A 67 -19.92 1.74 4.81
N LYS A 68 -19.59 0.73 5.62
CA LYS A 68 -18.27 0.69 6.25
C LYS A 68 -17.22 0.36 5.18
N PRO A 69 -16.14 1.14 5.06
CA PRO A 69 -15.04 0.76 4.17
C PRO A 69 -14.45 -0.55 4.65
N ASN A 70 -13.94 -1.36 3.73
CA ASN A 70 -13.14 -2.54 4.09
C ASN A 70 -11.67 -2.14 4.33
N LEU A 71 -10.89 -3.06 4.91
CA LEU A 71 -9.46 -2.85 5.17
C LEU A 71 -8.73 -2.40 3.90
N GLY A 72 -8.92 -3.10 2.78
CA GLY A 72 -8.19 -2.81 1.54
C GLY A 72 -8.53 -1.45 0.93
N GLU A 73 -9.77 -0.99 1.05
CA GLU A 73 -10.22 0.33 0.59
C GLU A 73 -9.66 1.44 1.49
N ALA A 74 -9.78 1.28 2.80
CA ALA A 74 -9.21 2.23 3.75
C ALA A 74 -7.68 2.33 3.60
N PHE A 75 -7.00 1.18 3.46
CA PHE A 75 -5.56 1.12 3.26
C PHE A 75 -5.15 1.77 1.92
N ALA A 76 -5.76 1.36 0.80
CA ALA A 76 -5.39 1.88 -0.51
C ALA A 76 -5.65 3.39 -0.62
N ARG A 77 -6.74 3.88 -0.03
CA ARG A 77 -7.04 5.32 0.03
C ARG A 77 -6.04 6.08 0.88
N ALA A 78 -5.71 5.57 2.07
CA ALA A 78 -4.73 6.20 2.96
C ALA A 78 -3.33 6.24 2.34
N VAL A 79 -2.91 5.16 1.66
CA VAL A 79 -1.64 5.12 0.92
C VAL A 79 -1.63 6.14 -0.21
N GLN A 80 -2.71 6.22 -1.00
CA GLN A 80 -2.82 7.21 -2.07
C GLN A 80 -2.71 8.65 -1.53
N GLU A 81 -3.43 8.98 -0.45
CA GLU A 81 -3.40 10.33 0.12
C GLU A 81 -2.04 10.67 0.75
N ARG A 82 -1.39 9.72 1.43
CA ARG A 82 -0.11 9.95 2.13
C ARG A 82 1.12 9.88 1.22
N MET A 83 1.06 9.09 0.15
CA MET A 83 2.22 8.87 -0.74
C MET A 83 2.17 9.73 -2.00
N LEU A 84 0.97 10.13 -2.45
CA LEU A 84 0.80 10.91 -3.69
C LEU A 84 0.07 12.24 -3.48
N GLY A 85 -0.45 12.53 -2.27
CA GLY A 85 -1.13 13.78 -2.00
C GLY A 85 -0.21 14.99 -2.09
N GLY A 86 -0.70 16.11 -2.64
CA GLY A 86 0.10 17.32 -2.85
C GLY A 86 0.66 17.95 -1.57
N ALA A 87 -0.02 17.77 -0.43
CA ALA A 87 0.42 18.24 0.88
C ALA A 87 1.13 17.15 1.71
N ARG A 88 1.62 16.08 1.07
CA ARG A 88 2.30 15.00 1.81
C ARG A 88 3.61 15.48 2.43
N LYS A 89 3.92 14.92 3.59
CA LYS A 89 5.22 15.08 4.25
C LYS A 89 6.30 14.30 3.47
N ALA A 90 7.57 14.63 3.71
CA ALA A 90 8.68 13.89 3.13
C ALA A 90 8.62 12.41 3.54
N LEU A 91 8.79 11.52 2.57
CA LEU A 91 8.78 10.08 2.84
C LEU A 91 10.14 9.64 3.35
N ILE A 92 10.14 8.78 4.38
CA ILE A 92 11.33 8.07 4.83
C ILE A 92 11.58 6.89 3.89
N GLN A 93 12.83 6.68 3.49
CA GLN A 93 13.20 5.52 2.69
C GLN A 93 12.89 4.23 3.42
N SER A 94 12.32 3.26 2.73
CA SER A 94 12.03 1.97 3.32
C SER A 94 13.02 0.92 2.83
N PHE A 95 13.96 0.48 3.66
CA PHE A 95 14.96 -0.49 3.24
C PHE A 95 14.34 -1.89 3.11
N GLY A 96 14.65 -2.59 2.02
CA GLY A 96 14.11 -3.94 1.76
C GLY A 96 12.64 -3.98 1.34
N MET A 97 12.03 -2.85 1.01
CA MET A 97 10.73 -2.80 0.33
C MET A 97 10.71 -1.72 -0.75
N ASP A 98 9.84 -1.88 -1.75
CA ASP A 98 9.61 -0.85 -2.76
C ASP A 98 8.25 -0.16 -2.51
N PRO A 99 8.24 1.08 -1.98
CA PRO A 99 7.00 1.81 -1.75
C PRO A 99 6.26 2.14 -3.06
N GLN A 100 6.97 2.28 -4.20
CA GLN A 100 6.35 2.56 -5.48
C GLN A 100 5.43 1.41 -5.88
N THR A 101 5.93 0.17 -5.88
CA THR A 101 5.12 -1.03 -6.12
C THR A 101 3.87 -1.08 -5.23
N VAL A 102 3.97 -0.76 -3.94
CA VAL A 102 2.82 -0.79 -3.02
C VAL A 102 1.75 0.23 -3.42
N VAL A 103 2.17 1.46 -3.74
CA VAL A 103 1.28 2.52 -4.22
C VAL A 103 0.61 2.11 -5.53
N GLU A 104 1.38 1.51 -6.43
CA GLU A 104 0.89 1.04 -7.72
C GLU A 104 -0.24 0.00 -7.58
N HIS A 105 -0.06 -0.97 -6.67
CA HIS A 105 -1.11 -1.92 -6.34
C HIS A 105 -2.33 -1.26 -5.70
N CYS A 106 -2.14 -0.28 -4.82
CA CYS A 106 -3.24 0.48 -4.21
C CYS A 106 -4.07 1.24 -5.25
N LEU A 107 -3.42 1.89 -6.21
CA LEU A 107 -4.09 2.59 -7.32
C LEU A 107 -4.86 1.61 -8.21
N SER A 108 -4.26 0.47 -8.55
CA SER A 108 -4.95 -0.54 -9.37
C SER A 108 -6.16 -1.14 -8.66
N ALA A 109 -6.10 -1.34 -7.33
CA ALA A 109 -7.24 -1.79 -6.52
C ALA A 109 -8.36 -0.73 -6.47
N ASN A 110 -8.00 0.54 -6.28
CA ASN A 110 -8.97 1.64 -6.31
C ASN A 110 -9.64 1.78 -7.68
N ASN A 111 -8.90 1.58 -8.77
CA ASN A 111 -9.45 1.60 -10.12
C ASN A 111 -10.42 0.45 -10.38
N LEU A 112 -10.14 -0.75 -9.87
CA LEU A 112 -11.06 -1.87 -9.96
C LEU A 112 -12.37 -1.59 -9.19
N ARG A 113 -12.27 -1.03 -7.99
CA ARG A 113 -13.43 -0.60 -7.19
C ARG A 113 -14.23 0.49 -7.90
N LYS A 114 -13.56 1.53 -8.42
CA LYS A 114 -14.21 2.62 -9.17
C LYS A 114 -14.92 2.12 -10.42
N ALA A 115 -14.33 1.18 -11.15
CA ALA A 115 -14.95 0.56 -12.33
C ALA A 115 -16.19 -0.27 -11.94
N ARG A 116 -16.10 -1.04 -10.86
CA ARG A 116 -17.25 -1.76 -10.28
C ARG A 116 -18.36 -0.78 -9.89
N ASP A 117 -18.02 0.26 -9.15
CA ASP A 117 -18.99 1.22 -8.62
C ASP A 117 -19.66 2.00 -9.75
N THR A 118 -18.91 2.41 -10.78
CA THR A 118 -19.48 3.07 -11.98
C THR A 118 -20.51 2.16 -12.68
N ARG A 119 -20.21 0.87 -12.82
CA ARG A 119 -21.15 -0.11 -13.40
C ARG A 119 -22.37 -0.32 -12.50
N LEU A 120 -22.18 -0.40 -11.19
CA LEU A 120 -23.28 -0.53 -10.23
C LEU A 120 -24.16 0.73 -10.18
N THR A 121 -23.58 1.92 -10.29
CA THR A 121 -24.31 3.18 -10.44
C THR A 121 -25.18 3.16 -11.70
N LEU A 122 -24.64 2.71 -12.84
CA LEU A 122 -25.43 2.58 -14.07
C LEU A 122 -26.61 1.62 -13.89
N VAL A 123 -26.37 0.45 -13.29
CA VAL A 123 -27.45 -0.52 -12.98
C VAL A 123 -28.48 0.09 -12.03
N THR A 124 -28.06 0.88 -11.05
CA THR A 124 -28.95 1.53 -10.08
C THR A 124 -29.79 2.62 -10.75
N VAL A 125 -29.23 3.39 -11.69
CA VAL A 125 -29.99 4.39 -12.45
C VAL A 125 -31.03 3.71 -13.35
N VAL A 126 -30.63 2.69 -14.11
CA VAL A 126 -31.49 2.03 -15.11
C VAL A 126 -32.56 1.14 -14.47
N PHE A 127 -32.22 0.34 -13.47
CA PHE A 127 -33.12 -0.65 -12.86
C PHE A 127 -33.68 -0.23 -11.50
N GLY A 128 -33.08 0.78 -10.86
CA GLY A 128 -33.52 1.33 -9.59
C GLY A 128 -34.30 2.62 -9.74
N VAL A 129 -33.68 3.68 -10.26
CA VAL A 129 -34.32 5.02 -10.36
C VAL A 129 -35.47 5.03 -11.37
N LEU A 130 -35.28 4.44 -12.55
CA LEU A 130 -36.34 4.36 -13.57
C LEU A 130 -37.55 3.52 -13.12
N PHE A 131 -37.34 2.56 -12.21
CA PHE A 131 -38.35 1.62 -11.71
C PHE A 131 -38.50 1.70 -10.19
N LEU A 132 -38.39 2.92 -9.65
CA LEU A 132 -38.28 3.19 -8.21
C LEU A 132 -39.40 2.55 -7.37
N PRO A 133 -40.69 2.59 -7.77
CA PRO A 133 -41.76 1.99 -6.97
C PRO A 133 -41.55 0.50 -6.73
N GLY A 134 -41.13 -0.23 -7.77
CA GLY A 134 -40.86 -1.66 -7.67
C GLY A 134 -39.58 -1.96 -6.91
N MET A 135 -38.53 -1.16 -7.10
CA MET A 135 -37.29 -1.28 -6.33
C MET A 135 -37.54 -1.09 -4.83
N LEU A 136 -38.31 -0.07 -4.44
CA LEU A 136 -38.70 0.15 -3.04
C LEU A 136 -39.51 -1.01 -2.46
N ALA A 137 -40.47 -1.54 -3.23
CA ALA A 137 -41.26 -2.68 -2.79
C ALA A 137 -40.40 -3.91 -2.49
N TRP A 138 -39.42 -4.20 -3.37
CA TRP A 138 -38.44 -5.27 -3.14
C TRP A 138 -37.53 -4.98 -1.95
N VAL A 139 -36.98 -3.77 -1.81
CA VAL A 139 -36.13 -3.38 -0.68
C VAL A 139 -36.86 -3.53 0.65
N ILE A 140 -38.14 -3.13 0.72
CA ILE A 140 -38.97 -3.31 1.91
C ILE A 140 -39.19 -4.79 2.19
N ALA A 141 -39.54 -5.60 1.19
CA ALA A 141 -39.71 -7.04 1.34
C ALA A 141 -38.43 -7.72 1.88
N PHE A 142 -37.25 -7.36 1.36
CA PHE A 142 -35.97 -7.86 1.86
C PHE A 142 -35.64 -7.35 3.26
N ARG A 143 -35.91 -6.07 3.58
CA ARG A 143 -35.71 -5.51 4.91
C ARG A 143 -36.58 -6.20 5.97
N VAL A 144 -37.84 -6.47 5.64
CA VAL A 144 -38.75 -7.21 6.52
C VAL A 144 -38.24 -8.63 6.72
N ARG A 145 -37.81 -9.32 5.65
CA ARG A 145 -37.20 -10.64 5.76
C ARG A 145 -35.95 -10.64 6.64
N ASP A 146 -35.05 -9.67 6.47
CA ASP A 146 -33.83 -9.58 7.27
C ASP A 146 -34.14 -9.29 8.75
N ALA A 147 -35.12 -8.43 9.03
CA ALA A 147 -35.58 -8.17 10.40
C ALA A 147 -36.15 -9.43 11.06
N LEU A 148 -36.97 -10.19 10.33
CA LEU A 148 -37.52 -11.47 10.80
C LEU A 148 -36.43 -12.54 10.96
N ASN A 149 -35.45 -12.60 10.07
CA ASN A 149 -34.36 -13.58 10.12
C ASN A 149 -33.35 -13.32 11.25
N LYS A 150 -33.23 -12.06 11.70
CA LYS A 150 -32.41 -11.68 12.87
C LYS A 150 -33.01 -12.18 14.20
N SER A 151 -34.27 -12.62 14.21
CA SER A 151 -34.85 -13.26 15.39
C SER A 151 -34.22 -14.65 15.64
N LYS A 152 -34.18 -15.05 16.91
CA LYS A 152 -33.66 -16.37 17.35
C LYS A 152 -34.65 -17.52 17.10
N ASP A 153 -35.92 -17.21 16.88
CA ASP A 153 -36.98 -18.20 16.70
C ASP A 153 -37.02 -18.75 15.26
N THR A 154 -37.01 -20.07 15.16
CA THR A 154 -37.11 -20.82 13.89
C THR A 154 -38.43 -20.55 13.16
N ALA A 155 -39.52 -20.29 13.88
CA ALA A 155 -40.81 -19.94 13.29
C ALA A 155 -40.76 -18.61 12.52
N PHE A 156 -40.13 -17.57 13.09
CA PHE A 156 -40.00 -16.26 12.45
C PHE A 156 -39.09 -16.29 11.21
N ARG A 157 -38.08 -17.17 11.19
CA ARG A 157 -37.23 -17.43 9.99
C ARG A 157 -38.01 -18.12 8.87
N ALA A 158 -38.87 -19.09 9.21
CA ALA A 158 -39.75 -19.75 8.25
C ALA A 158 -40.75 -18.75 7.65
N VAL A 159 -41.37 -17.90 8.49
CA VAL A 159 -42.28 -16.83 8.07
C VAL A 159 -41.61 -15.84 7.12
N GLY A 160 -40.37 -15.42 7.39
CA GLY A 160 -39.63 -14.52 6.51
C GLY A 160 -39.38 -15.08 5.10
N THR A 161 -39.23 -16.40 4.98
CA THR A 161 -39.04 -17.08 3.69
C THR A 161 -40.37 -17.26 2.94
N VAL A 162 -41.43 -17.63 3.66
CA VAL A 162 -42.80 -17.75 3.10
C VAL A 162 -43.31 -16.38 2.62
N LEU A 163 -43.04 -15.30 3.36
CA LEU A 163 -43.45 -13.95 3.00
C LEU A 163 -42.81 -13.49 1.68
N LEU A 164 -41.54 -13.82 1.46
CA LEU A 164 -40.85 -13.47 0.21
C LEU A 164 -41.35 -14.32 -0.97
N ALA A 165 -41.67 -15.59 -0.73
CA ALA A 165 -42.31 -16.45 -1.73
C ALA A 165 -43.72 -15.96 -2.08
N ALA A 166 -44.53 -15.59 -1.09
CA ALA A 166 -45.86 -15.02 -1.27
C ALA A 166 -45.81 -13.68 -2.02
N PHE A 167 -44.82 -12.83 -1.72
CA PHE A 167 -44.59 -11.58 -2.45
C PHE A 167 -44.19 -11.84 -3.92
N GLY A 168 -43.31 -12.82 -4.16
CA GLY A 168 -42.93 -13.25 -5.52
C GLY A 168 -44.11 -13.85 -6.31
N ILE A 169 -44.95 -14.66 -5.68
CA ILE A 169 -46.16 -15.23 -6.28
C ILE A 169 -47.19 -14.13 -6.56
N GLY A 170 -47.42 -13.22 -5.60
CA GLY A 170 -48.31 -12.08 -5.75
C GLY A 170 -47.87 -11.17 -6.89
N ALA A 171 -46.57 -10.93 -7.02
CA ALA A 171 -45.97 -10.24 -8.15
C ALA A 171 -46.27 -10.95 -9.49
N LEU A 172 -46.12 -12.27 -9.54
CA LEU A 172 -46.39 -13.07 -10.74
C LEU A 172 -47.87 -13.02 -11.15
N VAL A 173 -48.79 -13.10 -10.18
CA VAL A 173 -50.24 -12.95 -10.38
C VAL A 173 -50.58 -11.55 -10.89
N LEU A 174 -49.97 -10.51 -10.32
CA LEU A 174 -50.14 -9.13 -10.77
C LEU A 174 -49.64 -8.95 -12.21
N MET A 175 -48.59 -9.67 -12.61
CA MET A 175 -48.07 -9.65 -13.98
C MET A 175 -49.08 -10.20 -15.00
N VAL A 176 -49.79 -11.28 -14.65
CA VAL A 176 -50.73 -12.00 -15.53
C VAL A 176 -52.13 -11.37 -15.55
N LYS A 177 -52.64 -10.90 -14.40
CA LYS A 177 -54.02 -10.42 -14.24
C LYS A 177 -54.17 -8.89 -14.10
N LEU A 178 -53.17 -8.11 -14.50
CA LEU A 178 -53.24 -6.65 -14.38
C LEU A 178 -54.43 -6.09 -15.20
N PRO A 179 -55.44 -5.44 -14.57
CA PRO A 179 -56.62 -4.88 -15.26
C PRO A 179 -56.33 -3.49 -15.85
N LEU A 180 -55.09 -3.27 -16.28
CA LEU A 180 -54.62 -2.01 -16.86
C LEU A 180 -54.16 -2.32 -18.28
N ASP A 181 -54.60 -1.51 -19.24
CA ASP A 181 -54.18 -1.58 -20.64
C ASP A 181 -53.33 -0.36 -21.02
N GLY A 182 -52.43 -0.52 -22.00
CA GLY A 182 -51.58 0.55 -22.52
C GLY A 182 -50.19 0.68 -21.87
N LEU A 183 -49.55 1.85 -22.02
CA LEU A 183 -48.16 2.11 -21.59
C LEU A 183 -47.96 2.01 -20.07
N LEU A 184 -48.99 2.34 -19.29
CA LEU A 184 -48.98 2.24 -17.82
C LEU A 184 -48.87 0.79 -17.35
N ALA A 185 -49.54 -0.14 -18.04
CA ALA A 185 -49.47 -1.57 -17.73
C ALA A 185 -48.07 -2.14 -18.01
N LEU A 186 -47.45 -1.70 -19.12
CA LEU A 186 -46.06 -2.05 -19.45
C LEU A 186 -45.08 -1.50 -18.41
N TYR A 187 -45.28 -0.27 -17.94
CA TYR A 187 -44.45 0.31 -16.89
C TYR A 187 -44.57 -0.44 -15.56
N VAL A 188 -45.78 -0.80 -15.12
CA VAL A 188 -46.00 -1.55 -13.87
C VAL A 188 -45.38 -2.96 -13.94
N ARG A 189 -45.54 -3.66 -15.07
CA ARG A 189 -44.87 -4.95 -15.30
C ARG A 189 -43.35 -4.80 -15.30
N GLY A 190 -42.84 -3.76 -15.96
CA GLY A 190 -41.43 -3.39 -15.96
C GLY A 190 -40.93 -3.13 -14.53
N ALA A 191 -41.66 -2.34 -13.74
CA ALA A 191 -41.28 -2.00 -12.38
C ALA A 191 -41.15 -3.23 -11.46
N LEU A 192 -41.92 -4.28 -11.72
CA LEU A 192 -41.87 -5.51 -10.94
C LEU A 192 -40.65 -6.38 -11.28
N VAL A 193 -40.34 -6.49 -12.57
CA VAL A 193 -39.33 -7.43 -13.12
C VAL A 193 -37.94 -6.78 -13.21
N ALA A 194 -37.87 -5.50 -13.59
CA ALA A 194 -36.63 -4.78 -13.81
C ALA A 194 -35.70 -4.76 -12.58
N PRO A 195 -36.19 -4.56 -11.33
CA PRO A 195 -35.33 -4.64 -10.14
C PRO A 195 -34.70 -6.02 -9.92
N VAL A 196 -35.41 -7.10 -10.29
CA VAL A 196 -34.89 -8.48 -10.18
C VAL A 196 -33.78 -8.73 -11.21
N ILE A 197 -33.98 -8.26 -12.44
CA ILE A 197 -32.94 -8.30 -13.48
C ILE A 197 -31.73 -7.46 -13.05
N GLY A 198 -31.97 -6.24 -12.56
CA GLY A 198 -30.93 -5.35 -12.04
C GLY A 198 -30.14 -6.01 -10.91
N TRP A 199 -30.80 -6.71 -9.99
CA TRP A 199 -30.14 -7.48 -8.94
C TRP A 199 -29.24 -8.60 -9.49
N LEU A 200 -29.69 -9.38 -10.48
CA LEU A 200 -28.86 -10.43 -11.09
C LEU A 200 -27.60 -9.85 -11.75
N ILE A 201 -27.74 -8.73 -12.47
CA ILE A 201 -26.61 -8.05 -13.11
C ILE A 201 -25.66 -7.49 -12.03
N ALA A 202 -26.20 -6.80 -11.02
CA ALA A 202 -25.42 -6.27 -9.91
C ALA A 202 -24.65 -7.37 -9.16
N LYS A 203 -25.32 -8.51 -8.89
CA LYS A 203 -24.70 -9.69 -8.27
C LYS A 203 -23.53 -10.21 -9.10
N ARG A 204 -23.70 -10.38 -10.41
CA ARG A 204 -22.62 -10.81 -11.30
C ARG A 204 -21.44 -9.83 -11.31
N ILE A 205 -21.71 -8.52 -11.34
CA ILE A 205 -20.67 -7.49 -11.28
C ILE A 205 -19.90 -7.56 -9.95
N ALA A 206 -20.60 -7.70 -8.84
CA ALA A 206 -19.98 -7.81 -7.52
C ALA A 206 -19.14 -9.08 -7.38
N GLU A 207 -19.68 -10.24 -7.79
CA GLU A 207 -18.97 -11.53 -7.72
C GLU A 207 -17.73 -11.56 -8.62
N THR A 208 -17.84 -11.04 -9.85
CA THR A 208 -16.69 -10.97 -10.77
C THR A 208 -15.60 -10.03 -10.24
N SER A 209 -15.98 -8.89 -9.67
CA SER A 209 -15.03 -7.97 -9.05
C SER A 209 -14.37 -8.58 -7.81
N ALA A 210 -15.10 -9.31 -6.97
CA ALA A 210 -14.56 -9.97 -5.79
C ALA A 210 -13.57 -11.09 -6.16
N LYS A 211 -13.89 -11.86 -7.21
CA LYS A 211 -12.98 -12.87 -7.77
C LYS A 211 -11.69 -12.25 -8.32
N ASP A 212 -11.77 -11.13 -9.05
CA ASP A 212 -10.57 -10.44 -9.56
C ASP A 212 -9.70 -9.89 -8.41
N LEU A 213 -10.30 -9.26 -7.39
CA LEU A 213 -9.57 -8.82 -6.20
C LEU A 213 -8.85 -9.99 -5.51
N ARG A 214 -9.54 -11.13 -5.34
CA ARG A 214 -8.97 -12.32 -4.70
C ARG A 214 -7.86 -12.96 -5.52
N ALA A 215 -8.02 -13.03 -6.84
CA ALA A 215 -6.98 -13.56 -7.74
C ALA A 215 -5.70 -12.73 -7.69
N ARG A 216 -5.81 -11.39 -7.64
CA ARG A 216 -4.64 -10.50 -7.49
C ARG A 216 -3.99 -10.62 -6.11
N TRP A 217 -4.82 -10.80 -5.08
CA TRP A 217 -4.32 -11.05 -3.73
C TRP A 217 -3.51 -12.35 -3.66
N GLU A 218 -4.05 -13.44 -4.20
CA GLU A 218 -3.38 -14.75 -4.26
C GLU A 218 -2.11 -14.71 -5.14
N GLY A 219 -2.15 -13.97 -6.24
CA GLY A 219 -0.98 -13.77 -7.10
C GLY A 219 0.18 -13.10 -6.38
N LEU A 220 -0.10 -12.02 -5.63
CA LEU A 220 0.91 -11.35 -4.79
C LEU A 220 1.48 -12.26 -3.71
N LEU A 221 0.65 -13.06 -3.04
CA LEU A 221 1.09 -13.97 -1.97
C LEU A 221 1.87 -15.18 -2.51
N SER A 222 1.54 -15.65 -3.70
CA SER A 222 2.25 -16.76 -4.35
C SER A 222 3.57 -16.32 -5.01
N GLY A 223 3.88 -15.02 -5.00
CA GLY A 223 5.06 -14.46 -5.66
C GLY A 223 5.00 -14.55 -7.19
N THR A 224 3.83 -14.89 -7.76
CA THR A 224 3.61 -14.79 -9.20
C THR A 224 3.48 -13.31 -9.53
N GLY A 225 4.39 -12.79 -10.37
CA GLY A 225 4.52 -11.36 -10.66
C GLY A 225 3.26 -10.73 -11.27
N VAL A 226 2.25 -10.47 -10.45
CA VAL A 226 1.07 -9.70 -10.83
C VAL A 226 1.51 -8.26 -10.94
N ILE A 227 1.81 -7.83 -12.17
CA ILE A 227 2.13 -6.43 -12.42
C ILE A 227 0.87 -5.59 -12.17
N ALA A 228 0.97 -4.58 -11.31
CA ALA A 228 -0.09 -3.61 -11.10
C ALA A 228 -0.39 -2.90 -12.43
N LYS A 229 -1.59 -3.11 -12.98
CA LYS A 229 -2.03 -2.39 -14.18
C LYS A 229 -2.52 -1.01 -13.77
N ILE A 230 -1.77 0.04 -14.11
CA ILE A 230 -2.19 1.43 -13.91
C ILE A 230 -2.25 2.14 -15.27
N PRO A 231 -3.38 2.01 -15.99
CA PRO A 231 -3.57 2.74 -17.24
C PRO A 231 -3.50 4.27 -17.07
N GLU A 232 -3.70 4.76 -15.84
CA GLU A 232 -3.74 6.19 -15.51
C GLU A 232 -2.36 6.82 -15.29
N ALA A 233 -1.30 6.03 -15.13
CA ALA A 233 0.06 6.55 -14.90
C ALA A 233 0.76 7.00 -16.20
N VAL A 234 0.23 6.63 -17.36
CA VAL A 234 0.77 7.00 -18.67
C VAL A 234 -0.13 8.07 -19.29
N PRO A 235 0.34 9.34 -19.37
CA PRO A 235 -0.38 10.38 -20.09
C PRO A 235 -0.50 9.99 -21.57
N LYS A 236 -1.70 10.06 -22.13
CA LYS A 236 -1.94 9.81 -23.56
C LYS A 236 -1.97 11.11 -24.36
N ASN A 237 -2.29 12.23 -23.70
CA ASN A 237 -2.37 13.55 -24.31
C ASN A 237 -1.69 14.60 -23.41
N PRO A 238 -1.08 15.66 -23.98
CA PRO A 238 -0.43 16.73 -23.21
C PRO A 238 -1.34 17.49 -22.22
N ASN A 239 -2.65 17.44 -22.42
CA ASN A 239 -3.62 18.18 -21.59
C ASN A 239 -4.10 17.39 -20.36
N GLU A 240 -3.59 16.19 -20.12
CA GLU A 240 -4.02 15.32 -19.01
C GLU A 240 -3.29 15.64 -17.70
N THR A 241 -3.62 16.77 -17.09
CA THR A 241 -2.98 17.29 -15.87
C THR A 241 -3.00 16.32 -14.68
N ALA A 242 -4.10 15.58 -14.50
CA ALA A 242 -4.23 14.62 -13.39
C ALA A 242 -3.30 13.40 -13.54
N ARG A 243 -3.10 12.91 -14.78
CA ARG A 243 -2.19 11.77 -15.04
C ARG A 243 -0.74 12.20 -14.95
N GLU A 244 -0.45 13.40 -15.42
CA GLU A 244 0.88 13.99 -15.31
C GLU A 244 1.27 14.24 -13.84
N ALA A 245 0.35 14.76 -13.01
CA ALA A 245 0.57 14.88 -11.58
C ALA A 245 0.82 13.51 -10.90
N LEU A 246 0.11 12.46 -11.34
CA LEU A 246 0.32 11.11 -10.85
C LEU A 246 1.72 10.57 -11.23
N ARG A 247 2.14 10.77 -12.48
CA ARG A 247 3.48 10.39 -12.98
C ARG A 247 4.57 11.09 -12.17
N GLN A 248 4.47 12.41 -12.02
CA GLN A 248 5.41 13.19 -11.21
C GLN A 248 5.43 12.74 -9.74
N GLY A 249 4.27 12.38 -9.18
CA GLY A 249 4.17 11.84 -7.83
C GLY A 249 4.90 10.50 -7.67
N LEU A 250 4.77 9.59 -8.64
CA LEU A 250 5.48 8.31 -8.66
C LEU A 250 6.99 8.49 -8.87
N GLU A 251 7.41 9.41 -9.75
CA GLU A 251 8.83 9.73 -9.96
C GLU A 251 9.45 10.34 -8.71
N LYS A 252 8.75 11.27 -8.06
CA LYS A 252 9.17 11.86 -6.79
C LYS A 252 9.29 10.79 -5.69
N LEU A 253 8.37 9.83 -5.63
CA LEU A 253 8.40 8.72 -4.69
C LEU A 253 9.64 7.82 -4.91
N SER A 254 9.91 7.48 -6.17
CA SER A 254 11.08 6.69 -6.55
C SER A 254 12.38 7.42 -6.23
N ALA A 255 12.45 8.72 -6.54
CA ALA A 255 13.58 9.58 -6.22
C ALA A 255 13.83 9.69 -4.71
N GLU A 256 12.79 9.87 -3.90
CA GLU A 256 12.90 9.90 -2.43
C GLU A 256 13.39 8.55 -1.88
N GLN A 257 12.97 7.43 -2.47
CA GLN A 257 13.45 6.10 -2.10
C GLN A 257 14.93 5.88 -2.45
N GLN A 258 15.43 6.51 -3.51
CA GLN A 258 16.83 6.44 -3.95
C GLN A 258 17.73 7.53 -3.35
N SER A 259 17.23 8.35 -2.44
CA SER A 259 18.03 9.42 -1.82
C SER A 259 19.20 8.85 -1.01
N ASN A 260 20.26 9.63 -0.80
CA ASN A 260 21.41 9.24 0.03
C ASN A 260 21.41 9.92 1.42
N SER A 261 20.29 10.54 1.81
CA SER A 261 20.09 11.14 3.13
C SER A 261 19.13 10.29 3.95
N VAL A 262 19.61 9.85 5.12
CA VAL A 262 18.88 9.06 6.11
C VAL A 262 18.74 9.84 7.41
N PHE A 263 17.72 9.51 8.18
CA PHE A 263 17.37 10.28 9.36
C PHE A 263 17.52 9.45 10.63
N TYR A 264 18.28 9.97 11.59
CA TYR A 264 18.53 9.31 12.88
C TYR A 264 17.64 9.89 13.98
N ALA A 265 16.78 9.06 14.56
CA ALA A 265 15.80 9.43 15.57
C ALA A 265 16.17 8.91 16.97
N GLY A 266 17.43 9.09 17.38
CA GLY A 266 17.90 8.76 18.73
C GLY A 266 17.67 7.29 19.09
N PRO A 267 16.87 6.97 20.13
CA PRO A 267 16.60 5.58 20.54
C PRO A 267 15.94 4.70 19.47
N LYS A 268 15.26 5.31 18.49
CA LYS A 268 14.63 4.57 17.38
C LYS A 268 15.63 4.16 16.29
N GLY A 269 16.86 4.66 16.34
CA GLY A 269 17.88 4.42 15.32
C GLY A 269 17.63 5.19 14.03
N VAL A 270 18.16 4.65 12.93
CA VAL A 270 17.93 5.20 11.59
C VAL A 270 16.54 4.81 11.11
N LEU A 271 15.71 5.80 10.79
CA LEU A 271 14.36 5.56 10.32
C LEU A 271 14.37 4.79 9.00
N GLY A 272 13.50 3.78 8.89
CA GLY A 272 13.34 2.98 7.68
C GLY A 272 14.22 1.73 7.60
N MET A 273 15.30 1.62 8.40
CA MET A 273 16.17 0.44 8.43
C MET A 273 15.54 -0.77 9.16
N GLY A 274 14.36 -0.61 9.75
CA GLY A 274 13.64 -1.66 10.46
C GLY A 274 14.25 -1.99 11.82
N THR A 275 13.85 -3.12 12.40
CA THR A 275 14.29 -3.55 13.74
C THR A 275 15.60 -4.32 13.75
N ARG A 276 16.11 -4.73 12.58
CA ARG A 276 17.33 -5.55 12.43
C ARG A 276 18.42 -4.75 11.74
N TRP A 277 19.11 -3.91 12.50
CA TRP A 277 20.31 -3.22 12.06
C TRP A 277 21.39 -3.36 13.13
N GLY A 278 22.65 -3.36 12.70
CA GLY A 278 23.81 -3.41 13.58
C GLY A 278 24.65 -2.16 13.40
N SER A 279 25.20 -1.65 14.49
CA SER A 279 26.24 -0.62 14.45
C SER A 279 27.56 -1.24 14.87
N TRP A 280 28.57 -1.12 14.02
CA TRP A 280 29.95 -1.43 14.36
C TRP A 280 30.70 -0.12 14.48
N GLN A 281 31.45 0.03 15.56
CA GLN A 281 32.29 1.19 15.80
C GLN A 281 33.71 0.67 15.95
N LEU A 282 34.63 1.22 15.15
CA LEU A 282 36.04 0.95 15.25
C LEU A 282 36.69 2.19 15.87
N ALA A 283 37.23 2.04 17.08
CA ALA A 283 38.01 3.06 17.75
C ALA A 283 39.44 2.53 17.88
N GLU A 284 40.29 2.87 16.90
CA GLU A 284 41.71 2.54 16.94
C GLU A 284 42.55 3.78 17.21
N GLU A 285 43.62 3.57 17.99
CA GLU A 285 44.64 4.59 18.23
C GLU A 285 45.53 4.70 16.99
N LEU A 286 45.61 5.89 16.41
CA LEU A 286 46.51 6.15 15.29
C LEU A 286 47.93 6.32 15.82
N LEU A 287 48.82 5.41 15.44
CA LEU A 287 50.25 5.51 15.73
C LEU A 287 50.99 6.08 14.52
N PRO A 288 51.89 7.06 14.71
CA PRO A 288 52.71 7.55 13.62
C PRO A 288 53.66 6.43 13.16
N LYS A 289 53.80 6.28 11.83
CA LYS A 289 54.74 5.31 11.24
C LYS A 289 56.19 5.56 11.67
N ASP A 290 56.53 6.81 11.93
CA ASP A 290 57.82 7.24 12.47
C ASP A 290 57.61 7.73 13.91
N PRO A 291 58.15 7.04 14.94
CA PRO A 291 57.94 7.40 16.34
C PRO A 291 58.44 8.80 16.72
N THR A 292 59.28 9.41 15.88
CA THR A 292 59.85 10.75 16.12
C THR A 292 59.02 11.87 15.50
N LYS A 293 57.94 11.54 14.77
CA LYS A 293 57.13 12.51 14.04
C LYS A 293 55.69 12.53 14.55
N GLU A 294 55.14 13.74 14.62
CA GLU A 294 53.73 13.95 14.90
C GLU A 294 52.86 13.57 13.69
N ILE A 295 51.60 13.23 13.95
CA ILE A 295 50.62 12.94 12.92
C ILE A 295 50.20 14.26 12.26
N HIS A 296 50.45 14.38 10.96
CA HIS A 296 49.98 15.54 10.20
C HIS A 296 48.45 15.59 10.18
N GLN A 297 47.89 16.80 10.25
CA GLN A 297 46.46 16.99 10.04
C GLN A 297 46.07 16.48 8.65
N PHE A 298 45.13 15.54 8.61
CA PHE A 298 44.57 15.00 7.38
C PHE A 298 43.08 15.33 7.29
N ARG A 299 42.55 15.38 6.07
CA ARG A 299 41.11 15.52 5.85
C ARG A 299 40.47 14.14 6.01
N SER A 300 39.40 14.05 6.81
CA SER A 300 38.66 12.80 7.00
C SER A 300 38.25 12.15 5.68
N TRP A 301 37.90 12.97 4.68
CA TRP A 301 37.56 12.50 3.34
C TRP A 301 38.67 11.69 2.65
N ASP A 302 39.94 12.03 2.86
CA ASP A 302 41.05 11.33 2.20
C ASP A 302 41.18 9.90 2.73
N LEU A 303 40.94 9.70 4.03
CA LEU A 303 40.88 8.38 4.65
C LEU A 303 39.66 7.59 4.16
N ILE A 304 38.49 8.21 4.18
CA ILE A 304 37.24 7.61 3.70
C ILE A 304 37.35 7.16 2.24
N ARG A 305 37.99 7.96 1.38
CA ARG A 305 38.20 7.60 -0.03
C ARG A 305 39.02 6.31 -0.15
N ILE A 306 40.09 6.18 0.63
CA ILE A 306 40.92 4.95 0.64
C ILE A 306 40.10 3.75 1.12
N ILE A 307 39.32 3.91 2.20
CA ILE A 307 38.43 2.86 2.71
C ILE A 307 37.40 2.46 1.64
N HIS A 308 36.78 3.44 0.99
CA HIS A 308 35.81 3.22 -0.09
C HIS A 308 36.42 2.45 -1.26
N ASP A 309 37.63 2.83 -1.69
CA ASP A 309 38.35 2.17 -2.77
C ASP A 309 38.66 0.70 -2.42
N GLN A 310 39.01 0.41 -1.16
CA GLN A 310 39.20 -0.95 -0.67
C GLN A 310 37.89 -1.74 -0.55
N LEU A 311 36.82 -1.13 -0.05
CA LEU A 311 35.50 -1.78 0.04
C LEU A 311 34.94 -2.14 -1.34
N LYS A 312 35.19 -1.30 -2.36
CA LYS A 312 34.84 -1.61 -3.76
C LYS A 312 35.55 -2.85 -4.31
N MET A 313 36.68 -3.28 -3.73
CA MET A 313 37.32 -4.54 -4.12
C MET A 313 36.44 -5.76 -3.76
N LEU A 314 35.55 -5.65 -2.77
CA LEU A 314 34.57 -6.68 -2.43
C LEU A 314 33.61 -6.96 -3.60
N GLU A 315 33.30 -5.95 -4.41
CA GLU A 315 32.45 -6.09 -5.61
C GLU A 315 33.11 -6.90 -6.73
N ARG A 316 34.46 -6.92 -6.73
CA ARG A 316 35.29 -7.57 -7.76
C ARG A 316 35.66 -9.01 -7.40
N GLY A 317 35.67 -9.35 -6.11
CA GLY A 317 36.00 -10.70 -5.66
C GLY A 317 34.93 -11.73 -6.07
N PRO A 318 35.30 -13.00 -6.29
CA PRO A 318 34.34 -14.08 -6.48
C PRO A 318 33.67 -14.41 -5.13
N LEU A 319 32.82 -13.50 -4.65
CA LEU A 319 31.96 -13.79 -3.52
C LEU A 319 30.98 -14.87 -3.98
N ASN A 320 31.05 -16.05 -3.37
CA ASN A 320 30.00 -17.05 -3.51
C ASN A 320 28.78 -16.53 -2.76
N THR A 321 28.03 -15.62 -3.39
CA THR A 321 26.92 -14.91 -2.75
C THR A 321 25.70 -15.80 -2.56
N GLY A 322 25.71 -17.08 -2.96
CA GLY A 322 24.56 -17.98 -2.77
C GLY A 322 23.24 -17.44 -3.35
N GLY A 323 23.30 -16.51 -4.33
CA GLY A 323 22.14 -15.82 -4.88
C GLY A 323 21.88 -14.40 -4.34
N PHE A 324 22.67 -13.89 -3.38
CA PHE A 324 22.58 -12.50 -2.94
C PHE A 324 23.16 -11.53 -4.00
N PRO A 325 22.58 -10.32 -4.13
CA PRO A 325 23.12 -9.28 -5.00
C PRO A 325 24.53 -8.91 -4.57
N LYS A 326 25.33 -8.40 -5.52
CA LYS A 326 26.66 -7.89 -5.23
C LYS A 326 26.56 -6.77 -4.18
N PRO A 327 27.50 -6.70 -3.21
CA PRO A 327 27.53 -5.58 -2.28
C PRO A 327 27.65 -4.28 -3.07
N ASP A 328 27.02 -3.21 -2.57
CA ASP A 328 27.07 -1.88 -3.17
C ASP A 328 27.51 -0.90 -2.10
N VAL A 329 28.55 -0.11 -2.40
CA VAL A 329 29.13 0.85 -1.47
C VAL A 329 28.69 2.27 -1.84
N LYS A 330 27.81 2.84 -1.01
CA LYS A 330 27.32 4.22 -1.16
C LYS A 330 27.72 5.06 0.04
N HIS A 331 27.96 6.35 -0.23
CA HIS A 331 28.09 7.36 0.81
C HIS A 331 26.70 7.84 1.22
N TRP A 332 26.43 7.82 2.52
CA TRP A 332 25.18 8.25 3.11
C TRP A 332 25.41 9.49 3.95
N ILE A 333 24.36 10.27 4.16
CA ILE A 333 24.36 11.36 5.12
C ILE A 333 23.30 11.07 6.16
N VAL A 334 23.71 11.06 7.42
CA VAL A 334 22.86 10.84 8.57
C VAL A 334 22.52 12.19 9.20
N SER A 335 21.27 12.61 9.04
CA SER A 335 20.73 13.83 9.62
C SER A 335 20.02 13.51 10.95
N PRO A 336 20.41 14.13 12.08
CA PRO A 336 19.72 13.91 13.35
C PRO A 336 18.34 14.57 13.35
N ILE A 337 17.35 13.89 13.92
CA ILE A 337 16.01 14.42 14.13
C ILE A 337 15.80 14.64 15.63
N GLY A 338 15.13 15.73 16.00
CA GLY A 338 14.71 15.97 17.38
C GLY A 338 13.80 14.85 17.91
N GLU A 339 13.90 14.58 19.21
CA GLU A 339 13.05 13.59 19.88
C GLU A 339 11.57 13.97 19.75
N GLY A 340 10.74 13.01 19.33
CA GLY A 340 9.30 13.23 19.17
C GLY A 340 8.87 13.99 17.90
N ALA A 341 9.77 14.22 16.94
CA ALA A 341 9.39 14.89 15.69
C ALA A 341 8.37 14.07 14.85
N ASP A 342 7.31 14.76 14.40
CA ASP A 342 6.22 14.19 13.58
C ASP A 342 6.45 14.30 12.07
N SER A 343 7.54 14.94 11.64
CA SER A 343 7.92 15.12 10.24
C SER A 343 9.41 15.36 10.10
N VAL A 344 9.93 14.98 8.94
CA VAL A 344 11.29 15.33 8.52
C VAL A 344 11.25 16.29 7.34
N THR A 345 12.29 17.11 7.25
CA THR A 345 12.57 17.94 6.08
C THR A 345 13.80 17.36 5.41
N ARG A 346 13.71 17.12 4.09
CA ARG A 346 14.86 16.63 3.32
C ARG A 346 15.78 17.79 2.96
N PRO A 347 17.09 17.54 2.77
CA PRO A 347 18.00 18.56 2.25
C PRO A 347 17.49 19.04 0.88
N ASP A 348 17.39 20.36 0.72
CA ASP A 348 17.01 21.03 -0.52
C ASP A 348 18.07 22.11 -0.84
N GLY A 349 18.31 22.41 -2.13
CA GLY A 349 19.25 23.45 -2.55
C GLY A 349 20.10 23.06 -3.75
N GLU A 350 21.05 23.93 -4.13
CA GLU A 350 21.95 23.71 -5.28
C GLU A 350 22.87 22.50 -5.09
N ASP A 351 23.15 22.12 -3.85
CA ASP A 351 24.02 21.01 -3.47
C ASP A 351 23.30 19.65 -3.46
N VAL A 352 22.00 19.64 -3.78
CA VAL A 352 21.16 18.46 -3.83
C VAL A 352 20.61 18.27 -5.25
N ALA A 353 20.80 17.09 -5.82
CA ALA A 353 20.18 16.68 -7.08
C ALA A 353 19.17 15.57 -6.81
N THR A 354 17.88 15.83 -7.03
CA THR A 354 16.84 14.79 -6.96
C THR A 354 16.86 14.04 -5.61
N PHE A 355 16.88 14.79 -4.50
CA PHE A 355 17.02 14.28 -3.12
C PHE A 355 18.34 13.58 -2.79
N GLN A 356 19.32 13.58 -3.69
CA GLN A 356 20.68 13.10 -3.43
C GLN A 356 21.63 14.27 -3.21
N VAL A 357 22.34 14.25 -2.09
CA VAL A 357 23.41 15.19 -1.81
C VAL A 357 24.60 14.90 -2.72
N LYS A 358 25.10 15.95 -3.37
CA LYS A 358 26.18 15.86 -4.35
C LYS A 358 27.54 15.54 -3.71
N PRO A 359 28.49 14.96 -4.46
CA PRO A 359 29.78 14.54 -3.91
C PRO A 359 30.59 15.63 -3.21
N HIS A 360 30.56 16.88 -3.68
CA HIS A 360 31.30 17.98 -3.06
C HIS A 360 30.77 18.32 -1.67
N GLU A 361 29.45 18.22 -1.48
CA GLU A 361 28.81 18.48 -0.20
C GLU A 361 29.03 17.31 0.78
N ILE A 362 29.02 16.06 0.29
CA ILE A 362 29.43 14.89 1.09
C ILE A 362 30.86 15.09 1.62
N GLN A 363 31.79 15.52 0.75
CA GLN A 363 33.16 15.81 1.16
C GLN A 363 33.22 16.93 2.21
N ARG A 364 32.42 17.99 2.06
CA ARG A 364 32.36 19.08 3.03
C ARG A 364 31.87 18.60 4.39
N ILE A 365 30.78 17.84 4.43
CA ILE A 365 30.18 17.26 5.65
C ILE A 365 31.18 16.33 6.34
N CYS A 366 31.80 15.41 5.60
CA CYS A 366 32.80 14.49 6.12
C CYS A 366 33.98 15.21 6.79
N ASN A 367 34.45 16.32 6.20
CA ASN A 367 35.61 17.06 6.73
C ASN A 367 35.28 17.98 7.91
N HIS A 368 34.04 18.45 8.04
CA HIS A 368 33.62 19.41 9.07
C HIS A 368 32.74 18.80 10.16
N GLN A 369 32.61 17.47 10.18
CA GLN A 369 31.75 16.77 11.11
C GLN A 369 32.09 17.13 12.57
N GLN A 370 31.09 17.62 13.31
CA GLN A 370 31.20 17.89 14.74
C GLN A 370 30.50 16.78 15.53
N PHE A 371 31.10 16.36 16.64
CA PHE A 371 30.43 15.45 17.57
C PHE A 371 29.22 16.15 18.19
N GLY A 372 28.04 15.53 18.09
CA GLY A 372 26.82 15.98 18.78
C GLY A 372 25.90 16.94 18.02
N SER A 373 26.29 17.48 16.86
CA SER A 373 25.44 18.40 16.08
C SER A 373 25.65 18.28 14.57
N GLY A 374 24.60 18.57 13.80
CA GLY A 374 24.65 18.61 12.34
C GLY A 374 24.62 17.25 11.63
N ASP A 375 24.70 17.32 10.31
CA ASP A 375 24.73 16.17 9.41
C ASP A 375 26.06 15.41 9.53
N ARG A 376 25.99 14.09 9.36
CA ARG A 376 27.13 13.18 9.49
C ARG A 376 27.30 12.34 8.24
N HIS A 377 28.55 12.04 7.88
CA HIS A 377 28.86 11.07 6.81
C HIS A 377 28.82 9.64 7.34
#